data_AF-A0A953B8I6-F1
#
_entry.id   AF-A0A953B8I6-F1
#
_cell.length_a   1.000
_cell.length_b   1.000
_cell.length_c   1.000
_cell.angle_alpha   90.00
_cell.angle_beta   90.00
_cell.angle_gamma   90.00
#
_symmetry.space_group_name_H-M   'P 1'
#
loop_
_entity.id
_entity.type
_entity.pdbx_description
1 polymer ?
#
loop_
_entity_poly.entity_id
_entity_poly.type
_entity_poly.pdbx_seq_one_letter_code
_entity_poly.pdbx_strand_id
1 'polypeptide(L)'
;MGQPLTIDLPDELLQVLGTAEEARQEAKTALILDLVRRGKVSRTRAAEFLQISIWDLPALLAQYQIPWFDYSSEALREDLKTLASLPPRSSQ
;
A
#
# COMPACT_ATOMS: atom_id res chain seq x y z
N MET A 1 -17.02 2.52 15.00
CA MET A 1 -16.48 1.75 16.14
C MET A 1 -16.11 0.37 15.64
N GLY A 2 -14.87 -0.09 15.86
CA GLY A 2 -14.44 -1.45 15.51
C GLY A 2 -14.71 -2.43 16.65
N GLN A 3 -14.80 -3.73 16.34
CA GLN A 3 -14.86 -4.78 17.35
C GLN A 3 -13.43 -5.24 17.71
N PRO A 4 -13.14 -5.55 18.99
CA PRO A 4 -11.83 -6.05 19.37
C PRO A 4 -11.60 -7.46 18.78
N LEU A 5 -10.43 -7.66 18.19
CA LEU A 5 -9.94 -8.94 17.71
C LEU A 5 -8.73 -9.34 18.56
N THR A 6 -8.78 -10.53 19.18
CA THR A 6 -7.65 -11.12 19.91
C THR A 6 -7.00 -12.18 19.04
N ILE A 7 -5.67 -12.12 18.92
CA ILE A 7 -4.85 -13.09 18.22
C ILE A 7 -3.72 -13.53 19.14
N ASP A 8 -3.45 -14.83 19.17
CA ASP A 8 -2.29 -15.39 19.85
C ASP A 8 -1.11 -15.39 18.87
N LEU A 9 0.01 -14.82 19.30
CA LEU A 9 1.25 -14.80 18.54
C LEU A 9 2.33 -15.55 19.34
N PRO A 10 3.21 -16.32 18.67
CA PRO A 10 4.41 -16.85 19.29
C PRO A 10 5.27 -15.73 19.90
N ASP A 11 5.87 -15.99 21.06
CA ASP A 11 6.70 -15.02 21.78
C ASP A 11 7.87 -14.53 20.91
N GLU A 12 8.39 -15.39 20.02
CA GLU A 12 9.45 -15.05 19.08
C GLU A 12 9.02 -13.95 18.11
N LEU A 13 7.74 -13.91 17.70
CA LEU A 13 7.23 -12.84 16.85
C LEU A 13 7.04 -11.54 17.62
N LEU A 14 6.61 -11.61 18.88
CA LEU A 14 6.49 -10.43 19.74
C LEU A 14 7.86 -9.78 19.95
N GLN A 15 8.92 -10.58 20.12
CA GLN A 15 10.29 -10.06 20.22
C GLN A 15 10.76 -9.34 18.95
N VAL A 16 10.32 -9.78 17.76
CA VAL A 16 10.63 -9.12 16.48
C VAL A 16 9.84 -7.82 16.32
N LEU A 17 8.57 -7.81 16.75
CA LEU A 17 7.67 -6.66 16.62
C LEU A 17 7.91 -5.57 17.67
N GLY A 18 8.61 -5.89 18.76
CA GLY A 18 8.94 -4.95 19.83
C GLY A 18 7.89 -4.94 20.94
N THR A 19 7.38 -3.77 21.27
CA THR A 19 6.37 -3.60 22.32
C THR A 19 4.99 -4.09 21.86
N ALA A 20 4.11 -4.38 22.81
CA ALA A 20 2.74 -4.82 22.50
C ALA A 20 1.94 -3.78 21.68
N GLU A 21 2.22 -2.49 21.85
CA GLU A 21 1.57 -1.42 21.09
C GLU A 21 2.12 -1.34 19.66
N GLU A 22 3.44 -1.45 19.48
CA GLU A 22 4.07 -1.55 18.15
C GLU A 22 3.55 -2.77 17.39
N ALA A 23 3.49 -3.94 18.05
CA ALA A 23 2.94 -5.16 17.48
C ALA A 23 1.47 -4.99 17.04
N ARG A 24 0.64 -4.33 17.86
CA ARG A 24 -0.76 -4.05 17.52
C ARG A 24 -0.87 -3.15 16.30
N GLN A 25 -0.08 -2.08 16.26
CA GLN A 25 -0.13 -1.11 15.17
C GLN A 25 0.41 -1.71 13.87
N GLU A 26 1.49 -2.48 13.93
CA GLU A 26 2.06 -3.20 12.79
C GLU A 26 1.08 -4.24 12.25
N ALA A 27 0.48 -5.07 13.12
CA ALA A 27 -0.51 -6.07 12.72
C ALA A 27 -1.73 -5.43 12.04
N LYS A 28 -2.24 -4.31 12.58
CA LYS A 28 -3.33 -3.54 11.98
C LYS A 28 -2.93 -3.01 10.60
N THR A 29 -1.73 -2.46 10.48
CA THR A 29 -1.21 -1.89 9.23
C THR A 29 -1.07 -2.97 8.17
N ALA A 30 -0.35 -4.04 8.49
CA ALA A 30 -0.15 -5.18 7.61
C ALA A 30 -1.48 -5.77 7.12
N LEU A 31 -2.48 -5.93 7.99
CA LEU A 31 -3.81 -6.44 7.62
C LEU A 31 -4.51 -5.52 6.61
N ILE A 32 -4.53 -4.20 6.87
CA ILE A 32 -5.20 -3.25 5.97
C ILE A 32 -4.52 -3.22 4.61
N LEU A 33 -3.18 -3.19 4.57
CA LEU A 33 -2.42 -3.15 3.33
C LEU A 33 -2.54 -4.45 2.53
N ASP A 34 -2.58 -5.61 3.20
CA ASP A 34 -2.86 -6.88 2.55
C ASP A 34 -4.27 -6.92 1.91
N LEU A 35 -5.27 -6.33 2.57
CA LEU A 35 -6.61 -6.19 1.98
C LEU A 35 -6.62 -5.25 0.77
N VAL A 36 -5.79 -4.21 0.76
CA VAL A 36 -5.56 -3.36 -0.43
C VAL A 36 -4.95 -4.19 -1.56
N ARG A 37 -3.89 -4.95 -1.27
CA ARG A 37 -3.22 -5.84 -2.23
C ARG A 37 -4.18 -6.85 -2.86
N ARG A 38 -5.15 -7.36 -2.09
CA ARG A 38 -6.20 -8.29 -2.57
C ARG A 38 -7.39 -7.60 -3.25
N GLY A 39 -7.37 -6.28 -3.38
CA GLY A 39 -8.47 -5.49 -3.95
C GLY A 39 -9.75 -5.50 -3.10
N LYS A 40 -9.69 -5.87 -1.81
CA LYS A 40 -10.84 -5.92 -0.90
C LYS A 40 -11.10 -4.59 -0.20
N VAL A 41 -10.06 -3.76 -0.07
CA VAL A 41 -10.12 -2.42 0.51
C VAL A 41 -9.54 -1.43 -0.51
N SER A 42 -10.24 -0.32 -0.74
CA SER A 42 -9.72 0.74 -1.61
C SER A 42 -8.60 1.52 -0.92
N ARG A 43 -7.72 2.15 -1.70
CA ARG A 43 -6.62 2.98 -1.18
C ARG A 43 -7.12 4.13 -0.30
N THR A 44 -8.18 4.82 -0.71
CA THR A 44 -8.83 5.86 0.10
C THR A 44 -9.32 5.30 1.44
N ARG A 45 -9.99 4.15 1.43
CA ARG A 45 -10.49 3.50 2.65
C ARG A 45 -9.35 3.04 3.57
N ALA A 46 -8.23 2.58 3.00
CA ALA A 46 -7.04 2.23 3.77
C ALA A 46 -6.45 3.46 4.49
N ALA A 47 -6.33 4.60 3.80
CA ALA A 47 -5.87 5.85 4.41
C ALA A 47 -6.79 6.28 5.57
N GLU A 48 -8.12 6.18 5.41
CA GLU A 48 -9.09 6.43 6.48
C GLU A 48 -8.89 5.49 7.69
N PHE A 49 -8.72 4.18 7.47
CA PHE A 49 -8.54 3.20 8.54
C PHE A 49 -7.22 3.36 9.31
N LEU A 50 -6.18 3.77 8.59
CA LEU A 50 -4.85 4.06 9.12
C LEU A 50 -4.75 5.48 9.71
N GLN A 51 -5.76 6.33 9.48
CA GLN A 51 -5.79 7.73 9.91
C GLN A 51 -4.60 8.54 9.38
N ILE A 52 -4.21 8.27 8.13
CA ILE A 52 -3.15 8.99 7.43
C ILE A 52 -3.72 9.78 6.26
N SER A 53 -2.96 10.75 5.75
CA SER A 53 -3.30 11.40 4.49
C SER A 53 -3.25 10.39 3.34
N ILE A 54 -4.14 10.51 2.37
CA ILE A 54 -4.04 9.74 1.11
C ILE A 54 -2.71 9.98 0.39
N TRP A 55 -2.08 11.13 0.64
CA TRP A 55 -0.77 11.50 0.07
C TRP A 55 0.41 10.79 0.76
N ASP A 56 0.22 10.28 1.98
CA ASP A 56 1.25 9.52 2.71
C ASP A 56 1.19 8.02 2.39
N LEU A 57 0.03 7.53 1.94
CA LEU A 57 -0.20 6.13 1.63
C LEU A 57 0.75 5.55 0.55
N PRO A 58 1.14 6.26 -0.52
CA PRO A 58 2.10 5.73 -1.50
C PRO A 58 3.45 5.35 -0.87
N ALA A 59 3.97 6.19 0.04
CA ALA A 59 5.23 5.91 0.72
C ALA A 59 5.10 4.69 1.65
N LEU A 60 3.97 4.56 2.35
CA LEU A 60 3.69 3.39 3.18
C LEU A 60 3.56 2.11 2.34
N LEU A 61 2.78 2.14 1.25
CA LEU A 61 2.62 0.98 0.36
C LEU A 61 3.95 0.50 -0.23
N ALA A 62 4.86 1.44 -0.55
CA ALA A 62 6.19 1.11 -1.05
C ALA A 62 7.03 0.30 -0.04
N GLN A 63 6.91 0.59 1.26
CA GLN A 63 7.60 -0.17 2.32
C GLN A 63 7.14 -1.64 2.35
N TYR A 64 5.88 -1.90 2.00
CA TYR A 64 5.30 -3.25 1.92
C TYR A 64 5.36 -3.86 0.52
N GLN A 65 6.08 -3.23 -0.42
CA GLN A 65 6.20 -3.66 -1.82
C GLN A 65 4.83 -3.80 -2.53
N ILE A 66 3.88 -2.94 -2.19
CA ILE A 66 2.56 -2.89 -2.83
C ILE A 66 2.54 -1.76 -3.85
N PRO A 67 2.27 -2.04 -5.14
CA PRO A 67 2.21 -1.00 -6.16
C PRO A 67 1.15 0.06 -5.87
N TRP A 68 1.51 1.33 -6.05
CA TRP A 68 0.55 2.44 -5.98
C TRP A 68 -0.49 2.34 -7.11
N PHE A 69 -0.08 1.92 -8.29
CA PHE A 69 -0.96 1.62 -9.42
C PHE A 69 -0.66 0.22 -9.95
N ASP A 70 -1.71 -0.53 -10.30
CA ASP A 70 -1.59 -1.78 -11.03
C ASP A 70 -1.40 -1.47 -12.52
N TYR A 71 -0.19 -1.05 -12.85
CA TYR A 71 0.17 -0.69 -14.20
C TYR A 71 0.52 -1.94 -15.00
N SER A 72 -0.37 -2.33 -15.92
CA SER A 72 -0.17 -3.54 -16.71
C SER A 72 0.93 -3.34 -17.75
N SER A 73 1.58 -4.44 -18.14
CA SER A 73 2.55 -4.40 -19.25
C SER A 73 1.92 -3.90 -20.55
N GLU A 74 0.62 -4.11 -20.74
CA GLU A 74 -0.12 -3.61 -21.89
C GLU A 74 -0.31 -2.09 -21.83
N ALA A 75 -0.71 -1.55 -20.68
CA ALA A 75 -0.80 -0.11 -20.47
C ALA A 75 0.56 0.56 -20.76
N LEU A 76 1.66 -0.06 -20.31
CA LEU A 76 3.01 0.44 -20.61
C LEU A 76 3.31 0.45 -22.12
N ARG A 77 2.93 -0.61 -22.84
CA ARG A 77 3.14 -0.67 -24.30
C ARG A 77 2.38 0.43 -25.03
N GLU A 78 1.14 0.68 -24.64
CA GLU A 78 0.33 1.75 -25.23
C GLU A 78 0.90 3.13 -24.95
N ASP A 79 1.40 3.37 -23.73
CA ASP A 79 2.04 4.65 -23.40
C ASP A 79 3.36 4.84 -24.16
N LEU A 80 4.13 3.77 -24.37
CA LEU A 80 5.34 3.81 -25.20
C LEU A 80 5.04 4.06 -26.68
N LYS A 81 3.99 3.43 -27.23
CA LYS A 81 3.52 3.72 -28.61
C LYS A 81 3.09 5.17 -28.74
N THR A 82 2.33 5.67 -27.76
CA THR A 82 1.89 7.06 -27.69
C THR A 82 3.10 7.98 -27.71
N LEU A 83 4.08 7.75 -26.83
CA LEU A 83 5.32 8.53 -26.76
C LEU A 83 6.09 8.54 -28.08
N ALA A 84 6.20 7.40 -28.76
CA ALA A 84 6.90 7.29 -30.05
C ALA A 84 6.20 8.04 -31.19
N SER A 85 4.88 8.26 -31.09
CA SER A 85 4.10 9.01 -32.09
C SER A 85 4.15 10.53 -31.90
N LEU A 86 4.63 11.01 -30.75
CA LEU A 86 4.71 12.43 -30.47
C LEU A 86 5.85 13.06 -31.29
N PRO A 87 5.65 14.26 -31.86
CA PRO A 87 6.74 14.99 -32.49
C PRO A 87 7.83 15.31 -31.46
N PRO A 88 9.11 15.39 -31.86
CA PRO A 88 10.18 15.80 -30.95
C PRO A 88 9.82 17.14 -30.32
N ARG A 89 9.91 17.23 -28.99
CA ARG A 89 9.70 18.51 -28.29
C ARG A 89 10.73 19.50 -28.83
N SER A 90 10.25 20.59 -29.40
CA SER A 90 11.08 21.75 -29.72
C SER A 90 11.74 22.20 -28.42
N SER A 91 13.06 22.11 -28.34
CA SER A 91 13.81 22.67 -27.22
C SER A 91 13.49 24.18 -27.15
N GLN A 92 12.84 24.61 -26.08
CA GLN A 92 12.84 26.02 -25.67
C GLN A 92 14.02 26.25 -24.72
#